data_AF-A0A950HCH1-F1
#
_entry.id   AF-A0A950HCH1-F1
#
_cell.length_a   1.000
_cell.length_b   1.000
_cell.length_c   1.000
_cell.angle_alpha   90.00
_cell.angle_beta   90.00
_cell.angle_gamma   90.00
#
_symmetry.space_group_name_H-M   'P 1'
#
loop_
_entity.id
_entity.type
_entity.pdbx_description
1 polymer ?
#
loop_
_entity_poly.entity_id
_entity_poly.type
_entity_poly.pdbx_seq_one_letter_code
_entity_poly.pdbx_strand_id
1 'polypeptide(L)'
;SRVSAGRLIRLLEDCRFIRLHAPRIETGSVSPEAADTHVLRRHGNDGVRRLHNADLSIAAGELLRGDLVVRGRLTIGEAARIEGSVKCEKDMVLGPRVEISGTVVTERHLQVGPYCILHGPVIAERGLLIARGTRCGARDMPTTVTAPRITVETGVVVFGTMWAREQGEVIAAV
;
A
#
# COMPACT_ATOMS: atom_id res chain seq x y z
N SER A 1 -11.69 -9.76 14.25
CA SER A 1 -11.42 -9.27 15.62
C SER A 1 -10.79 -7.87 15.57
N ARG A 2 -10.87 -7.12 16.68
CA ARG A 2 -10.16 -5.85 16.87
C ARG A 2 -8.99 -6.11 17.82
N VAL A 3 -7.77 -5.82 17.39
CA VAL A 3 -6.54 -6.12 18.12
C VAL A 3 -5.64 -4.89 18.14
N SER A 4 -5.07 -4.58 19.29
CA SER A 4 -4.01 -3.58 19.43
C SER A 4 -2.84 -4.15 20.23
N ALA A 5 -1.63 -3.67 19.95
CA ALA A 5 -0.44 -4.03 20.72
C ALA A 5 0.53 -2.84 20.81
N GLY A 6 1.28 -2.76 21.92
CA GLY A 6 2.25 -1.68 22.14
C GLY A 6 3.56 -1.81 21.36
N ARG A 7 3.78 -2.91 20.62
CA ARG A 7 5.04 -3.15 19.89
C ARG A 7 4.86 -3.80 18.53
N LEU A 8 4.33 -5.02 18.51
CA LEU A 8 4.25 -5.86 17.31
C LEU A 8 2.96 -6.67 17.35
N ILE A 9 2.29 -6.76 16.20
CA ILE A 9 1.32 -7.81 15.90
C ILE A 9 1.91 -8.65 14.77
N ARG A 10 1.89 -9.97 14.93
CA ARG A 10 2.22 -10.90 13.84
C ARG A 10 1.00 -11.78 13.56
N LEU A 11 0.58 -11.82 12.31
CA LEU A 11 -0.48 -12.69 11.83
C LEU A 11 0.14 -13.78 10.96
N LEU A 12 -0.20 -15.04 11.19
CA LEU A 12 0.22 -16.14 10.33
C LEU A 12 -0.77 -16.33 9.18
N GLU A 13 -0.45 -17.25 8.27
CA GLU A 13 -1.40 -17.71 7.25
C GLU A 13 -2.75 -18.11 7.88
N ASP A 14 -3.83 -17.93 7.11
CA ASP A 14 -5.22 -18.18 7.48
C ASP A 14 -5.77 -17.29 8.63
N CYS A 15 -4.95 -16.40 9.18
CA CYS A 15 -5.43 -15.43 10.17
C CYS A 15 -6.45 -14.48 9.55
N ARG A 16 -7.58 -14.29 10.23
CA ARG A 16 -8.59 -13.29 9.88
C ARG A 16 -8.58 -12.12 10.84
N PHE A 17 -8.81 -10.91 10.33
CA PHE A 17 -8.81 -9.69 11.13
C PHE A 17 -9.89 -8.70 10.67
N ILE A 18 -10.20 -7.73 11.52
CA ILE A 18 -11.01 -6.56 11.15
C ILE A 18 -10.16 -5.31 11.35
N ARG A 19 -9.62 -5.09 12.54
CA ARG A 19 -8.78 -3.93 12.81
C ARG A 19 -7.58 -4.32 13.64
N LEU A 20 -6.40 -3.94 13.16
CA LEU A 20 -5.11 -4.11 13.80
C LEU A 20 -4.51 -2.73 14.02
N HIS A 21 -3.94 -2.51 15.19
CA HIS A 21 -3.17 -1.31 15.47
C HIS A 21 -1.94 -1.65 16.29
N ALA A 22 -0.76 -1.43 15.72
CA ALA A 22 0.51 -1.59 16.42
C ALA A 22 1.58 -0.73 15.75
N PRO A 23 2.67 -0.39 16.47
CA PRO A 23 3.83 0.24 15.85
C PRO A 23 4.37 -0.55 14.64
N ARG A 24 4.21 -1.87 14.66
CA ARG A 24 4.54 -2.76 13.54
C ARG A 24 3.55 -3.92 13.46
N ILE A 25 3.08 -4.21 12.26
CA ILE A 25 2.22 -5.36 11.92
C ILE A 25 2.96 -6.15 10.85
N GLU A 26 3.10 -7.46 11.05
CA GLU A 26 3.74 -8.39 10.12
C GLU A 26 2.78 -9.52 9.75
N THR A 27 2.80 -9.93 8.49
CA THR A 27 2.13 -11.15 8.02
C THR A 27 3.17 -12.23 7.74
N GLY A 28 2.98 -13.43 8.29
CA GLY A 28 3.93 -14.54 8.17
C GLY A 28 5.36 -14.21 8.60
N SER A 29 6.32 -14.81 7.90
CA SER A 29 7.75 -14.53 8.03
C SER A 29 8.12 -13.33 7.17
N VAL A 30 8.76 -12.34 7.77
CA VAL A 30 9.26 -11.14 7.08
C VAL A 30 10.79 -11.19 7.09
N SER A 31 11.41 -11.03 5.91
CA SER A 31 12.87 -10.95 5.81
C SER A 31 13.41 -9.75 6.61
N PRO A 32 14.53 -9.87 7.34
CA PRO A 32 15.17 -8.76 8.05
C PRO A 32 15.46 -7.54 7.18
N GLU A 33 15.70 -7.72 5.88
CA GLU A 33 15.94 -6.61 4.93
C GLU A 33 14.70 -5.73 4.73
N ALA A 34 13.50 -6.31 4.84
CA ALA A 34 12.26 -5.53 4.83
C ALA A 34 12.04 -4.78 6.15
N ALA A 35 12.83 -5.08 7.20
CA ALA A 35 12.57 -4.62 8.55
C ALA A 35 13.10 -3.21 8.86
N ASP A 36 14.22 -2.76 8.28
CA ASP A 36 14.92 -1.57 8.83
C ASP A 36 15.54 -0.56 7.82
N THR A 37 15.57 -0.78 6.50
CA THR A 37 16.50 0.00 5.65
C THR A 37 15.91 1.07 4.73
N HIS A 38 14.60 1.32 4.70
CA HIS A 38 14.06 2.41 3.89
C HIS A 38 13.97 3.71 4.68
N VAL A 39 15.08 4.46 4.64
CA VAL A 39 15.11 5.90 4.93
C VAL A 39 14.11 6.56 3.99
N LEU A 40 13.06 7.16 4.56
CA LEU A 40 12.15 8.05 3.84
C LEU A 40 12.97 9.15 3.18
N ARG A 41 13.20 9.01 1.88
CA ARG A 41 13.71 10.10 1.08
C ARG A 41 12.55 11.08 0.95
N ARG A 42 12.71 12.28 1.53
CA ARG A 42 11.77 13.38 1.26
C ARG A 42 11.90 13.74 -0.20
N HIS A 43 11.00 13.17 -0.98
CA HIS A 43 10.91 13.41 -2.41
C HIS A 43 10.22 14.75 -2.67
N GLY A 44 10.72 15.49 -3.65
CA GLY A 44 10.22 16.82 -3.98
C GLY A 44 8.93 16.71 -4.76
N ASN A 45 7.79 16.90 -4.11
CA ASN A 45 6.54 17.17 -4.80
C ASN A 45 6.66 18.54 -5.48
N ASP A 46 6.40 18.62 -6.79
CA ASP A 46 6.43 19.88 -7.56
C ASP A 46 5.22 20.78 -7.28
N GLY A 47 4.27 20.32 -6.45
CA GLY A 47 3.01 20.97 -6.13
C GLY A 47 1.96 20.87 -7.23
N VAL A 48 2.27 20.17 -8.34
CA VAL A 48 1.40 20.09 -9.51
C VAL A 48 0.41 18.96 -9.33
N ARG A 49 -0.88 19.26 -9.52
CA ARG A 49 -1.95 18.27 -9.59
C ARG A 49 -2.36 18.03 -11.03
N ARG A 50 -2.21 16.79 -11.50
CA ARG A 50 -2.56 16.35 -12.85
C ARG A 50 -3.88 15.60 -12.84
N LEU A 51 -4.79 15.96 -13.74
CA LEU A 51 -6.08 15.28 -13.92
C LEU A 51 -6.10 14.58 -15.29
N HIS A 52 -6.35 13.27 -15.28
CA HIS A 52 -6.57 12.46 -16.47
C HIS A 52 -8.00 11.92 -16.50
N ASN A 53 -8.74 12.26 -17.57
CA ASN A 53 -10.17 11.91 -17.69
C ASN A 53 -10.42 10.51 -18.33
N ALA A 54 -9.37 9.74 -18.58
CA ALA A 54 -9.43 8.41 -19.18
C ALA A 54 -8.56 7.42 -18.40
N ASP A 55 -8.50 6.18 -18.87
CA ASP A 55 -7.55 5.19 -18.36
C ASP A 55 -6.11 5.71 -18.59
N LEU A 56 -5.21 5.48 -17.62
CA LEU A 56 -3.83 5.93 -17.66
C LEU A 56 -2.89 4.78 -17.30
N SER A 57 -1.77 4.69 -18.01
CA SER A 57 -0.66 3.80 -17.68
C SER A 57 0.60 4.62 -17.49
N ILE A 58 1.23 4.47 -16.32
CA ILE A 58 2.57 4.99 -16.03
C ILE A 58 3.57 3.89 -16.40
N ALA A 59 4.60 4.23 -17.16
CA ALA A 59 5.55 3.24 -17.65
C ALA A 59 6.44 2.69 -16.52
N ALA A 60 7.04 1.52 -16.75
CA ALA A 60 7.99 0.94 -15.82
C ALA A 60 9.21 1.88 -15.63
N GLY A 61 9.68 2.02 -14.39
CA GLY A 61 10.80 2.88 -14.01
C GLY A 61 10.53 4.39 -14.13
N GLU A 62 9.32 4.80 -14.52
CA GLU A 62 8.98 6.21 -14.68
C GLU A 62 8.95 6.93 -13.33
N LEU A 63 9.46 8.16 -13.31
CA LEU A 63 9.38 9.06 -12.16
C LEU A 63 8.34 10.15 -12.43
N LEU A 64 7.25 10.14 -11.67
CA LEU A 64 6.26 11.21 -11.67
C LEU A 64 6.40 12.04 -10.40
N ARG A 65 6.52 13.36 -10.54
CA ARG A 65 6.46 14.31 -9.41
C ARG A 65 5.12 14.99 -9.40
N GLY A 66 4.51 15.12 -8.22
CA GLY A 66 3.20 15.76 -8.06
C GLY A 66 2.04 14.78 -7.89
N ASP A 67 0.87 15.35 -7.65
CA ASP A 67 -0.35 14.60 -7.40
C ASP A 67 -1.01 14.18 -8.71
N LEU A 68 -1.53 12.96 -8.75
CA LEU A 68 -2.18 12.37 -9.92
C LEU A 68 -3.62 11.97 -9.59
N VAL A 69 -4.57 12.46 -10.39
CA VAL A 69 -5.99 12.08 -10.32
C VAL A 69 -6.43 11.50 -11.65
N VAL A 70 -6.93 10.27 -11.64
CA VAL A 70 -7.33 9.53 -12.85
C VAL A 70 -8.81 9.12 -12.75
N ARG A 71 -9.66 9.54 -13.69
CA ARG A 71 -11.07 9.11 -13.75
C ARG A 71 -11.26 7.69 -14.30
N GLY A 72 -10.26 7.20 -15.02
CA GLY A 72 -10.21 5.83 -15.52
C GLY A 72 -9.55 4.85 -14.56
N ARG A 73 -9.18 3.70 -15.13
CA ARG A 73 -8.27 2.73 -14.51
C ARG A 73 -6.85 3.29 -14.52
N LEU A 74 -6.08 2.96 -13.49
CA LEU A 74 -4.68 3.35 -13.41
C LEU A 74 -3.79 2.11 -13.28
N THR A 75 -2.85 1.95 -14.20
CA THR A 75 -1.77 0.97 -14.08
C THR A 75 -0.45 1.70 -13.89
N ILE A 76 0.32 1.31 -12.87
CA ILE A 76 1.65 1.85 -12.61
C ILE A 76 2.65 0.73 -12.84
N GLY A 77 3.54 0.92 -13.81
CA GLY A 77 4.54 -0.08 -14.20
C GLY A 77 5.56 -0.38 -13.10
N GLU A 78 6.24 -1.51 -13.25
CA GLU A 78 7.28 -1.96 -12.33
C GLU A 78 8.31 -0.87 -12.02
N ALA A 79 8.74 -0.77 -10.75
CA ALA A 79 9.79 0.13 -10.30
C ALA A 79 9.54 1.62 -10.59
N ALA A 80 8.32 1.99 -11.01
CA ALA A 80 7.92 3.39 -11.15
C ALA A 80 7.82 4.05 -9.77
N ARG A 81 8.03 5.36 -9.75
CA ARG A 81 8.16 6.15 -8.54
C ARG A 81 7.26 7.37 -8.64
N ILE A 82 6.36 7.54 -7.68
CA ILE A 82 5.45 8.67 -7.61
C ILE A 82 5.80 9.51 -6.38
N GLU A 83 6.35 10.69 -6.61
CA GLU A 83 6.67 11.71 -5.61
C GLU A 83 5.44 12.61 -5.37
N GLY A 84 4.35 12.00 -4.89
CA GLY A 84 3.06 12.66 -4.69
C GLY A 84 1.94 11.68 -4.34
N SER A 85 0.72 12.18 -4.27
CA SER A 85 -0.48 11.36 -4.01
C SER A 85 -1.13 10.90 -5.31
N VAL A 86 -1.73 9.71 -5.27
CA VAL A 86 -2.42 9.10 -6.40
C VAL A 86 -3.87 8.80 -6.01
N LYS A 87 -4.81 9.29 -6.81
CA LYS A 87 -6.22 8.92 -6.74
C LYS A 87 -6.69 8.38 -8.09
N CYS A 88 -7.45 7.29 -8.10
CA CYS A 88 -8.25 6.93 -9.28
C CYS A 88 -9.69 6.53 -8.95
N GLU A 89 -10.60 6.72 -9.91
CA GLU A 89 -12.03 6.40 -9.76
C GLU A 89 -12.34 4.94 -10.10
N LYS A 90 -11.51 4.27 -10.91
CA LYS A 90 -11.65 2.83 -11.22
C LYS A 90 -10.56 2.01 -10.55
N ASP A 91 -10.37 0.76 -10.98
CA ASP A 91 -9.34 -0.12 -10.42
C ASP A 91 -7.94 0.45 -10.62
N MET A 92 -7.09 0.20 -9.61
CA MET A 92 -5.67 0.57 -9.60
C MET A 92 -4.81 -0.68 -9.50
N VAL A 93 -3.78 -0.76 -10.34
CA VAL A 93 -2.78 -1.83 -10.30
C VAL A 93 -1.40 -1.21 -10.17
N LEU A 94 -0.67 -1.60 -9.13
CA LEU A 94 0.74 -1.26 -8.94
C LEU A 94 1.58 -2.47 -9.32
N GLY A 95 2.50 -2.31 -10.26
CA GLY A 95 3.50 -3.32 -10.59
C GLY A 95 4.46 -3.56 -9.42
N PRO A 96 5.35 -4.56 -9.52
CA PRO A 96 6.35 -4.84 -8.50
C PRO A 96 7.25 -3.63 -8.24
N ARG A 97 7.76 -3.48 -7.02
CA ARG A 97 8.76 -2.45 -6.66
C ARG A 97 8.31 -1.00 -6.86
N VAL A 98 7.01 -0.73 -6.99
CA VAL A 98 6.50 0.64 -7.09
C VAL A 98 6.69 1.38 -5.76
N GLU A 99 7.15 2.62 -5.82
CA GLU A 99 7.29 3.51 -4.66
C GLU A 99 6.35 4.70 -4.79
N ILE A 100 5.51 4.95 -3.78
CA ILE A 100 4.62 6.13 -3.73
C ILE A 100 4.82 6.85 -2.40
N SER A 101 5.22 8.12 -2.45
CA SER A 101 5.50 8.93 -1.26
C SER A 101 4.25 9.52 -0.59
N GLY A 102 3.17 9.70 -1.36
CA GLY A 102 1.92 10.29 -0.88
C GLY A 102 0.83 9.27 -0.57
N THR A 103 -0.41 9.75 -0.60
CA THR A 103 -1.60 8.93 -0.35
C THR A 103 -1.96 8.14 -1.60
N VAL A 104 -2.42 6.90 -1.44
CA VAL A 104 -2.96 6.04 -2.51
C VAL A 104 -4.45 5.82 -2.27
N VAL A 105 -5.30 6.24 -3.22
CA VAL A 105 -6.75 6.11 -3.13
C VAL A 105 -7.33 5.53 -4.42
N THR A 106 -8.19 4.53 -4.30
CA THR A 106 -9.09 4.10 -5.38
C THR A 106 -10.53 3.96 -4.91
N GLU A 107 -11.49 4.34 -5.75
CA GLU A 107 -12.92 4.13 -5.51
C GLU A 107 -13.37 2.69 -5.85
N ARG A 108 -12.45 1.81 -6.28
CA ARG A 108 -12.71 0.40 -6.61
C ARG A 108 -11.70 -0.53 -5.94
N HIS A 109 -11.07 -1.42 -6.72
CA HIS A 109 -10.09 -2.38 -6.23
C HIS A 109 -8.66 -1.85 -6.41
N LEU A 110 -7.81 -2.11 -5.43
CA LEU A 110 -6.37 -1.86 -5.50
C LEU A 110 -5.63 -3.19 -5.44
N GLN A 111 -4.78 -3.44 -6.43
CA GLN A 111 -3.82 -4.53 -6.43
C GLN A 111 -2.42 -3.95 -6.28
N VAL A 112 -1.74 -4.30 -5.19
CA VAL A 112 -0.36 -3.90 -4.93
C VAL A 112 0.56 -5.07 -5.21
N GLY A 113 1.41 -4.93 -6.23
CA GLY A 113 2.44 -5.90 -6.59
C GLY A 113 3.51 -6.07 -5.50
N PRO A 114 4.36 -7.09 -5.61
CA PRO A 114 5.30 -7.44 -4.54
C PRO A 114 6.39 -6.38 -4.41
N TYR A 115 6.94 -6.27 -3.20
CA TYR A 115 8.04 -5.37 -2.85
C TYR A 115 7.74 -3.87 -3.08
N CYS A 116 6.48 -3.46 -3.05
CA CYS A 116 6.12 -2.04 -3.12
C CYS A 116 6.40 -1.30 -1.82
N ILE A 117 6.56 0.02 -1.90
CA ILE A 117 6.76 0.90 -0.74
C ILE A 117 5.74 2.03 -0.82
N LEU A 118 4.77 2.02 0.12
CA LEU A 118 3.68 2.97 0.17
C LEU A 118 3.81 3.79 1.46
N HIS A 119 4.30 5.02 1.36
CA HIS A 119 4.65 5.81 2.54
C HIS A 119 3.42 6.43 3.21
N GLY A 120 2.44 6.88 2.42
CA GLY A 120 1.21 7.49 2.91
C GLY A 120 0.06 6.51 3.13
N PRO A 121 -1.14 7.03 3.42
CA PRO A 121 -2.34 6.20 3.61
C PRO A 121 -2.72 5.45 2.33
N VAL A 122 -3.23 4.24 2.49
CA VAL A 122 -3.65 3.36 1.39
C VAL A 122 -5.13 3.01 1.58
N ILE A 123 -5.97 3.47 0.65
CA ILE A 123 -7.43 3.37 0.72
C ILE A 123 -7.96 2.75 -0.57
N ALA A 124 -8.76 1.68 -0.44
CA ALA A 124 -9.57 1.13 -1.52
C ALA A 124 -11.03 1.00 -1.07
N GLU A 125 -11.97 1.47 -1.87
CA GLU A 125 -13.39 1.45 -1.49
C GLU A 125 -14.10 0.10 -1.72
N ARG A 126 -13.45 -0.87 -2.39
CA ARG A 126 -14.01 -2.23 -2.57
C ARG A 126 -13.14 -3.34 -2.01
N GLY A 127 -11.92 -3.47 -2.50
CA GLY A 127 -11.02 -4.55 -2.08
C GLY A 127 -9.57 -4.18 -2.30
N LEU A 128 -8.71 -4.70 -1.43
CA LEU A 128 -7.28 -4.47 -1.44
C LEU A 128 -6.53 -5.80 -1.39
N LEU A 129 -5.71 -6.05 -2.41
CA LEU A 129 -4.74 -7.14 -2.42
C LEU A 129 -3.34 -6.56 -2.23
N ILE A 130 -2.58 -7.09 -1.27
CA ILE A 130 -1.20 -6.67 -1.02
C ILE A 130 -0.29 -7.89 -1.12
N ALA A 131 0.59 -7.88 -2.12
CA ALA A 131 1.55 -8.95 -2.33
C ALA A 131 2.78 -8.83 -1.41
N ARG A 132 3.48 -9.95 -1.24
CA ARG A 132 4.63 -10.15 -0.35
C ARG A 132 5.71 -9.08 -0.49
N GLY A 133 6.45 -8.86 0.60
CA GLY A 133 7.55 -7.91 0.63
C GLY A 133 7.13 -6.45 0.58
N THR A 134 5.84 -6.15 0.39
CA THR A 134 5.32 -4.79 0.39
C THR A 134 5.35 -4.20 1.79
N ARG A 135 5.67 -2.91 1.86
CA ARG A 135 5.70 -2.11 3.09
C ARG A 135 4.78 -0.91 3.00
N CYS A 136 3.94 -0.72 4.02
CA CYS A 136 3.12 0.47 4.18
C CYS A 136 3.55 1.26 5.42
N GLY A 137 3.93 2.53 5.21
CA GLY A 137 4.46 3.42 6.24
C GLY A 137 5.86 3.04 6.72
N ALA A 138 6.30 3.73 7.77
CA ALA A 138 7.58 3.55 8.42
C ALA A 138 7.44 3.64 9.95
N ARG A 139 8.49 3.25 10.69
CA ARG A 139 8.50 3.29 12.16
C ARG A 139 8.26 4.69 12.71
N ASP A 140 8.86 5.69 12.07
CA ASP A 140 8.79 7.12 12.38
C ASP A 140 7.61 7.82 11.68
N MET A 141 7.02 7.17 10.67
CA MET A 141 5.89 7.68 9.90
C MET A 141 4.84 6.58 9.71
N PRO A 142 4.11 6.21 10.78
CA PRO A 142 3.07 5.20 10.68
C PRO A 142 1.95 5.67 9.75
N THR A 143 1.30 4.72 9.09
CA THR A 143 0.23 4.99 8.13
C THR A 143 -1.02 4.16 8.43
N THR A 144 -2.06 4.33 7.60
CA THR A 144 -3.28 3.53 7.62
C THR A 144 -3.48 2.83 6.29
N VAL A 145 -3.80 1.54 6.37
CA VAL A 145 -4.22 0.71 5.24
C VAL A 145 -5.67 0.30 5.49
N THR A 146 -6.60 0.66 4.59
CA THR A 146 -8.03 0.44 4.79
C THR A 146 -8.76 0.05 3.51
N ALA A 147 -9.66 -0.93 3.64
CA ALA A 147 -10.62 -1.34 2.62
C ALA A 147 -11.77 -2.12 3.26
N PRO A 148 -12.91 -2.36 2.59
CA PRO A 148 -13.89 -3.33 3.08
C PRO A 148 -13.27 -4.71 3.25
N ARG A 149 -12.56 -5.17 2.21
CA ARG A 149 -11.88 -6.46 2.17
C ARG A 149 -10.40 -6.27 1.94
N ILE A 150 -9.57 -6.87 2.80
CA ILE A 150 -8.11 -6.86 2.67
C ILE A 150 -7.63 -8.30 2.61
N THR A 151 -7.04 -8.69 1.49
CA THR A 151 -6.28 -9.93 1.37
C THR A 151 -4.81 -9.54 1.33
N VAL A 152 -4.02 -10.10 2.25
CA VAL A 152 -2.60 -9.79 2.37
C VAL A 152 -1.78 -11.07 2.35
N GLU A 153 -0.78 -11.13 1.46
CA GLU A 153 0.15 -12.25 1.45
C GLU A 153 1.06 -12.23 2.68
N THR A 154 1.59 -13.39 3.06
CA THR A 154 2.73 -13.46 4.00
C THR A 154 3.92 -12.65 3.47
N GLY A 155 4.66 -12.01 4.37
CA GLY A 155 5.83 -11.20 4.07
C GLY A 155 5.55 -9.70 3.95
N VAL A 156 4.36 -9.22 4.32
CA VAL A 156 3.98 -7.80 4.28
C VAL A 156 4.21 -7.14 5.65
N VAL A 157 4.62 -5.87 5.62
CA VAL A 157 4.81 -5.05 6.81
C VAL A 157 3.96 -3.79 6.75
N VAL A 158 3.20 -3.53 7.80
CA VAL A 158 2.46 -2.27 7.97
C VAL A 158 2.86 -1.62 9.29
N PHE A 159 3.22 -0.35 9.25
CA PHE A 159 3.44 0.47 10.44
C PHE A 159 2.17 1.27 10.70
N GLY A 160 1.56 1.11 11.88
CA GLY A 160 0.33 1.82 12.26
C GLY A 160 -0.91 0.94 12.21
N THR A 161 -1.86 1.25 11.32
CA THR A 161 -3.20 0.63 11.34
C THR A 161 -3.50 -0.13 10.06
N MET A 162 -4.01 -1.36 10.20
CA MET A 162 -4.69 -2.08 9.14
C MET A 162 -6.16 -2.25 9.52
N TRP A 163 -7.08 -1.80 8.66
CA TRP A 163 -8.51 -1.87 8.92
C TRP A 163 -9.26 -2.43 7.72
N ALA A 164 -9.58 -3.72 7.78
CA ALA A 164 -10.56 -4.34 6.92
C ALA A 164 -11.96 -4.14 7.51
N ARG A 165 -12.80 -3.29 6.89
CA ARG A 165 -14.10 -2.92 7.45
C ARG A 165 -15.08 -4.09 7.54
N GLU A 166 -14.93 -5.08 6.66
CA GLU A 166 -15.76 -6.29 6.60
C GLU A 166 -14.94 -7.56 6.86
N GLN A 167 -13.81 -7.74 6.18
CA GLN A 167 -13.02 -8.97 6.27
C GLN A 167 -11.56 -8.74 5.87
N GLY A 168 -10.64 -9.04 6.79
CA GLY A 168 -9.21 -9.15 6.51
C GLY A 168 -8.77 -10.60 6.59
N GLU A 169 -7.89 -11.04 5.70
CA GLU A 169 -7.31 -12.37 5.71
C GLU A 169 -5.84 -12.36 5.28
N VAL A 170 -5.07 -13.27 5.87
CA VAL A 170 -3.67 -13.52 5.50
C VAL A 170 -3.61 -14.83 4.71
N ILE A 171 -2.95 -14.80 3.55
CA ILE A 171 -2.79 -15.96 2.67
C ILE A 171 -1.31 -16.26 2.41
N ALA A 172 -0.99 -17.49 2.01
CA ALA A 172 0.34 -17.81 1.50
C ALA A 172 0.71 -16.90 0.31
N ALA A 173 1.99 -16.54 0.23
CA ALA A 173 2.51 -15.86 -0.95
C ALA A 173 2.63 -16.84 -2.13
N VAL A 174 2.25 -16.38 -3.33
CA VAL A 174 2.30 -17.17 -4.58
C VAL A 174 3.59 -16.92 -5.37
#